data_AF-A0A932CEQ4-F1
#
_entry.id   AF-A0A932CEQ4-F1
#
_cell.length_a   1.000
_cell.length_b   1.000
_cell.length_c   1.000
_cell.angle_alpha   90.00
_cell.angle_beta   90.00
_cell.angle_gamma   90.00
#
_symmetry.space_group_name_H-M   'P 1'
#
loop_
_entity.id
_entity.type
_entity.pdbx_description
1 polymer ?
#
loop_
_entity_poly.entity_id
_entity_poly.type
_entity_poly.pdbx_seq_one_letter_code
_entity_poly.pdbx_strand_id
1 'polypeptide(L)'
;MCDIRSLALLQDNDVIQFPLFAVLFGKSNCGKTSLVETLMISMFGYTPAIEKQSFTAANLRGLQQAYKRLPVVFDDIGRAAFNRHGKDMIKNEMLPPVREYPVFILSMNAEPQSFPDEVVKRSMMIYTTTALPPHNEERRQRLQGAIQEMRRELTGHFYRRFLAELTDRLDDERLPRDWLALSSGLLSQILSDAAGEALPDWCRELTWLGYAGKRYDRVKPRLGYLFRPSAYSGSVTGVLNGWKIEGNKVIVWEQRDVFGRIAFEWDDVPSTLIDEDASDGGRKVLHKLRLEEFLDRRLHPARPWWLRWKPV
;
A
#
# COMPACT_ATOMS: atom_id res chain seq x y z
N MET A 1 -14.71 -9.48 2.50
CA MET A 1 -14.76 -8.01 2.63
C MET A 1 -16.15 -7.49 2.89
N CYS A 2 -17.14 -7.75 2.02
CA CYS A 2 -18.53 -7.30 2.23
C CYS A 2 -19.08 -7.74 3.61
N ASP A 3 -18.93 -9.02 3.97
CA ASP A 3 -19.43 -9.54 5.25
C ASP A 3 -18.63 -8.98 6.44
N ILE A 4 -17.29 -8.91 6.33
CA ILE A 4 -16.42 -8.30 7.35
C ILE A 4 -16.80 -6.85 7.63
N ARG A 5 -17.04 -6.04 6.58
CA ARG A 5 -17.48 -4.64 6.75
C ARG A 5 -18.88 -4.53 7.32
N SER A 6 -19.78 -5.44 6.95
CA SER A 6 -21.13 -5.49 7.50
C SER A 6 -21.09 -5.79 9.00
N LEU A 7 -20.28 -6.78 9.42
CA LEU A 7 -20.00 -7.07 10.83
C LEU A 7 -19.35 -5.88 11.55
N ALA A 8 -18.43 -5.17 10.88
CA ALA A 8 -17.77 -4.00 11.46
C ALA A 8 -18.77 -2.88 11.76
N LEU A 9 -19.69 -2.61 10.84
CA LEU A 9 -20.77 -1.64 11.05
C LEU A 9 -21.73 -2.07 12.16
N LEU A 10 -22.08 -3.35 12.23
CA LEU A 10 -22.95 -3.88 13.28
C LEU A 10 -22.33 -3.79 14.68
N GLN A 11 -21.00 -3.82 14.76
CA GLN A 11 -20.23 -3.76 16.00
C GLN A 11 -19.68 -2.36 16.30
N ASP A 12 -20.14 -1.31 15.60
CA ASP A 12 -19.65 0.08 15.72
C ASP A 12 -18.11 0.23 15.59
N ASN A 13 -17.49 -0.65 14.81
CA ASN A 13 -16.06 -0.60 14.51
C ASN A 13 -15.75 0.27 13.28
N ASP A 14 -14.54 0.81 13.23
CA ASP A 14 -14.10 1.63 12.09
C ASP A 14 -13.92 0.78 10.82
N VAL A 15 -14.82 0.96 9.87
CA VAL A 15 -14.82 0.28 8.56
C VAL A 15 -13.63 0.66 7.68
N ILE A 16 -12.96 1.79 7.95
CA ILE A 16 -11.82 2.26 7.15
C ILE A 16 -10.65 1.25 7.22
N GLN A 17 -10.59 0.44 8.28
CA GLN A 17 -9.59 -0.63 8.44
C GLN A 17 -9.76 -1.79 7.42
N PHE A 18 -10.89 -1.84 6.72
CA PHE A 18 -11.24 -2.88 5.75
C PHE A 18 -11.40 -2.26 4.35
N PRO A 19 -10.32 -1.87 3.67
CA PRO A 19 -10.38 -1.05 2.44
C PRO A 19 -11.19 -1.72 1.32
N LEU A 20 -12.08 -0.97 0.67
CA LEU A 20 -12.80 -1.43 -0.53
C LEU A 20 -12.03 -1.19 -1.83
N PHE A 21 -11.07 -0.27 -1.81
CA PHE A 21 -10.26 0.05 -2.98
C PHE A 21 -8.89 -0.62 -2.87
N ALA A 22 -8.49 -1.31 -3.93
CA ALA A 22 -7.12 -1.74 -4.16
C ALA A 22 -6.54 -0.96 -5.34
N VAL A 23 -5.40 -0.30 -5.15
CA VAL A 23 -4.71 0.46 -6.20
C VAL A 23 -3.44 -0.29 -6.57
N LEU A 24 -3.44 -0.88 -7.76
CA LEU A 24 -2.28 -1.51 -8.37
C LEU A 24 -1.55 -0.49 -9.24
N PHE A 25 -0.36 -0.10 -8.84
CA PHE A 25 0.38 0.96 -9.52
C PHE A 25 1.85 0.62 -9.74
N GLY A 26 2.44 1.23 -10.75
CA GLY A 26 3.83 1.03 -11.14
C GLY A 26 4.09 1.56 -12.54
N LYS A 27 5.30 1.34 -13.05
CA LYS A 27 5.65 1.71 -14.42
C LYS A 27 4.79 0.94 -15.44
N SER A 28 4.79 1.41 -16.69
CA SER A 28 4.22 0.64 -17.79
C SER A 28 4.91 -0.72 -17.90
N ASN A 29 4.21 -1.73 -18.42
CA ASN A 29 4.72 -3.08 -18.64
C ASN A 29 5.20 -3.85 -17.38
N CYS A 30 4.71 -3.47 -16.19
CA CYS A 30 4.93 -4.23 -14.94
C CYS A 30 3.95 -5.40 -14.74
N GLY A 31 3.22 -5.82 -15.78
CA GLY A 31 2.29 -6.96 -15.68
C GLY A 31 1.00 -6.70 -14.89
N LYS A 32 0.63 -5.43 -14.62
CA LYS A 32 -0.56 -5.05 -13.83
C LYS A 32 -1.86 -5.63 -14.40
N THR A 33 -2.16 -5.34 -15.67
CA THR A 33 -3.32 -5.89 -16.39
C THR A 33 -3.29 -7.42 -16.36
N SER A 34 -2.12 -8.01 -16.61
CA SER A 34 -1.98 -9.47 -16.65
C SER A 34 -2.26 -10.11 -15.29
N LEU A 35 -1.79 -9.50 -14.20
CA LEU A 35 -2.08 -9.97 -12.85
C LEU A 35 -3.58 -9.93 -12.56
N VAL A 36 -4.23 -8.81 -12.85
CA VAL A 36 -5.66 -8.64 -12.56
C VAL A 36 -6.51 -9.62 -13.38
N GLU A 37 -6.23 -9.77 -14.68
CA GLU A 37 -6.90 -10.76 -15.52
C GLU A 37 -6.71 -12.20 -14.99
N THR A 38 -5.49 -12.57 -14.59
CA THR A 38 -5.22 -13.91 -14.06
C THR A 38 -6.02 -14.17 -12.77
N LEU A 39 -6.12 -13.17 -11.88
CA LEU A 39 -6.94 -13.27 -10.67
C LEU A 39 -8.44 -13.39 -11.00
N MET A 40 -8.94 -12.59 -11.94
CA MET A 40 -10.37 -12.65 -12.30
C MET A 40 -10.73 -13.98 -12.96
N ILE A 41 -9.88 -14.50 -13.85
CA ILE A 41 -10.07 -15.81 -14.47
C ILE A 41 -10.00 -16.92 -13.41
N SER A 42 -9.05 -16.88 -12.48
CA SER A 42 -8.95 -17.90 -11.44
C SER A 42 -10.10 -17.88 -10.43
N MET A 43 -10.73 -16.72 -10.23
CA MET A 43 -11.87 -16.57 -9.32
C MET A 43 -13.21 -16.89 -9.99
N PHE A 44 -13.42 -16.39 -11.23
CA PHE A 44 -14.75 -16.35 -11.87
C PHE A 44 -14.78 -17.01 -13.25
N GLY A 45 -13.64 -17.42 -13.80
CA GLY A 45 -13.53 -18.02 -15.13
C GLY A 45 -13.57 -17.01 -16.29
N TYR A 46 -13.73 -15.72 -16.01
CA TYR A 46 -13.73 -14.64 -17.00
C TYR A 46 -13.24 -13.32 -16.38
N THR A 47 -12.83 -12.37 -17.22
CA THR A 47 -12.49 -11.02 -16.79
C THR A 47 -13.66 -10.08 -17.09
N PRO A 48 -14.37 -9.55 -16.08
CA PRO A 48 -15.36 -8.51 -16.31
C PRO A 48 -14.65 -7.24 -16.76
N ALA A 49 -14.83 -6.87 -18.03
CA ALA A 49 -14.31 -5.63 -18.58
C ALA A 49 -15.31 -4.50 -18.30
N ILE A 50 -14.85 -3.46 -17.61
CA ILE A 50 -15.63 -2.25 -17.38
C ILE A 50 -15.04 -1.14 -18.24
N GLU A 51 -15.91 -0.41 -18.92
CA GLU A 51 -15.48 0.72 -19.73
C GLU A 51 -14.83 1.79 -18.85
N LYS A 52 -13.66 2.28 -19.23
CA LYS A 52 -12.94 3.34 -18.50
C LYS A 52 -13.78 4.60 -18.33
N GLN A 53 -14.71 4.88 -19.25
CA GLN A 53 -15.64 6.02 -19.18
C GLN A 53 -16.61 5.92 -18.01
N SER A 54 -16.87 4.71 -17.52
CA SER A 54 -17.70 4.48 -16.34
C SER A 54 -16.99 4.86 -15.03
N PHE A 55 -15.68 5.14 -15.06
CA PHE A 55 -14.90 5.59 -13.91
C PHE A 55 -15.20 7.06 -13.58
N THR A 56 -16.35 7.29 -12.93
CA THR A 56 -16.77 8.61 -12.45
C THR A 56 -17.36 8.51 -11.05
N ALA A 57 -17.21 9.58 -10.26
CA ALA A 57 -17.80 9.65 -8.93
C ALA A 57 -19.34 9.53 -8.97
N ALA A 58 -19.98 10.02 -10.03
CA ALA A 58 -21.41 9.89 -10.24
C ALA A 58 -21.86 8.44 -10.48
N ASN A 59 -21.02 7.63 -11.14
CA ASN A 59 -21.33 6.23 -11.46
C ASN A 59 -21.03 5.27 -10.31
N LEU A 60 -20.32 5.70 -9.25
CA LEU A 60 -19.96 4.86 -8.11
C LEU A 60 -21.17 4.06 -7.60
N ARG A 61 -22.31 4.72 -7.40
CA ARG A 61 -23.54 4.08 -6.93
C ARG A 61 -24.06 3.02 -7.90
N GLY A 62 -24.11 3.35 -9.18
CA GLY A 62 -24.58 2.41 -10.21
C GLY A 62 -23.71 1.16 -10.25
N LEU A 63 -22.39 1.33 -10.11
CA LEU A 63 -21.45 0.22 -10.03
C LEU A 63 -21.66 -0.61 -8.76
N GLN A 64 -21.82 0.02 -7.59
CA GLN A 64 -22.08 -0.69 -6.34
C GLN A 64 -23.36 -1.54 -6.40
N GLN A 65 -24.44 -0.98 -6.95
CA GLN A 65 -25.73 -1.67 -7.08
C GLN A 65 -25.72 -2.78 -8.13
N ALA A 66 -25.01 -2.57 -9.25
CA ALA A 66 -24.94 -3.56 -10.33
C ALA A 66 -24.04 -4.75 -9.97
N TYR A 67 -22.90 -4.50 -9.35
CA TYR A 67 -21.89 -5.52 -9.07
C TYR A 67 -22.08 -6.21 -7.71
N LYS A 68 -22.77 -5.58 -6.75
CA LYS A 68 -23.07 -6.16 -5.44
C LYS A 68 -21.81 -6.63 -4.71
N ARG A 69 -21.54 -7.94 -4.69
CA ARG A 69 -20.35 -8.53 -4.06
C ARG A 69 -19.21 -8.82 -5.05
N LEU A 70 -19.47 -8.70 -6.35
CA LEU A 70 -18.47 -8.97 -7.39
C LEU A 70 -17.46 -7.82 -7.49
N PRO A 71 -16.16 -8.11 -7.68
CA PRO A 71 -15.16 -7.06 -7.87
C PRO A 71 -15.42 -6.21 -9.11
N VAL A 72 -15.19 -4.91 -8.98
CA VAL A 72 -15.26 -3.91 -10.05
C VAL A 72 -13.83 -3.57 -10.46
N VAL A 73 -13.46 -3.91 -11.69
CA VAL A 73 -12.09 -3.74 -12.19
C VAL A 73 -12.01 -2.57 -13.16
N PHE A 74 -11.15 -1.62 -12.85
CA PHE A 74 -10.78 -0.52 -13.73
C PHE A 74 -9.31 -0.63 -14.10
N ASP A 75 -9.04 -1.11 -15.32
CA ASP A 75 -7.68 -1.26 -15.81
C ASP A 75 -7.14 0.01 -16.47
N ASP A 76 -5.87 0.30 -16.22
CA ASP A 76 -5.10 1.38 -16.85
C ASP A 76 -5.83 2.74 -16.81
N ILE A 77 -6.22 3.15 -15.61
CA ILE A 77 -6.78 4.46 -15.32
C ILE A 77 -5.69 5.52 -15.43
N GLY A 78 -5.93 6.54 -16.26
CA GLY A 78 -5.04 7.68 -16.40
C GLY A 78 -5.06 8.60 -15.18
N ARG A 79 -3.92 9.25 -14.90
CA ARG A 79 -3.77 10.20 -13.76
C ARG A 79 -4.83 11.29 -13.72
N ALA A 80 -5.21 11.84 -14.88
CA ALA A 80 -6.23 12.89 -14.97
C ALA A 80 -7.62 12.39 -14.53
N ALA A 81 -8.02 11.19 -14.95
CA ALA A 81 -9.29 10.58 -14.54
C ALA A 81 -9.28 10.25 -13.05
N PHE A 82 -8.18 9.69 -12.54
CA PHE A 82 -8.02 9.42 -11.10
C PHE A 82 -8.12 10.68 -10.26
N ASN A 83 -7.45 11.77 -10.65
CA ASN A 83 -7.51 13.03 -9.92
C ASN A 83 -8.89 13.67 -9.97
N ARG A 84 -9.65 13.48 -11.06
CA ARG A 84 -10.98 14.05 -11.24
C ARG A 84 -12.07 13.29 -10.49
N HIS A 85 -11.94 11.96 -10.39
CA HIS A 85 -13.03 11.11 -9.88
C HIS A 85 -12.60 10.14 -8.77
N GLY A 86 -11.39 9.59 -8.84
CA GLY A 86 -10.93 8.53 -7.95
C GLY A 86 -10.88 8.96 -6.48
N LYS A 87 -10.41 10.17 -6.18
CA LYS A 87 -10.36 10.69 -4.80
C LYS A 87 -11.75 10.75 -4.18
N ASP A 88 -12.70 11.33 -4.90
CA ASP A 88 -14.08 11.45 -4.44
C ASP A 88 -14.76 10.09 -4.32
N MET A 89 -14.47 9.15 -5.23
CA MET A 89 -15.00 7.78 -5.14
C MET A 89 -14.53 7.07 -3.86
N ILE A 90 -13.24 7.19 -3.53
CA ILE A 90 -12.64 6.57 -2.33
C ILE A 90 -13.15 7.26 -1.06
N LYS A 91 -13.24 8.59 -1.07
CA LYS A 91 -13.72 9.37 0.08
C LYS A 91 -15.20 9.12 0.37
N ASN A 92 -16.02 8.99 -0.66
CA ASN A 92 -17.47 8.83 -0.54
C ASN A 92 -17.91 7.36 -0.61
N GLU A 93 -17.00 6.40 -0.40
CA GLU A 93 -17.30 4.96 -0.55
C GLU A 93 -18.45 4.46 0.35
N MET A 94 -18.71 5.18 1.45
CA MET A 94 -19.73 4.88 2.46
C MET A 94 -21.06 5.62 2.28
N LEU A 95 -21.14 6.57 1.35
CA LEU A 95 -22.29 7.48 1.24
C LEU A 95 -22.95 7.40 -0.14
N PRO A 96 -24.25 7.09 -0.24
CA PRO A 96 -25.18 6.62 0.81
C PRO A 96 -24.98 5.12 1.16
N PRO A 97 -25.57 4.61 2.26
CA PRO A 97 -25.41 3.21 2.67
C PRO A 97 -25.87 2.24 1.58
N VAL A 98 -24.99 1.32 1.19
CA VAL A 98 -25.30 0.20 0.28
C VAL A 98 -25.35 -1.10 1.08
N ARG A 99 -26.24 -2.02 0.67
CA ARG A 99 -26.38 -3.34 1.33
C ARG A 99 -25.20 -4.26 1.06
N GLU A 100 -24.57 -4.10 -0.09
CA GLU A 100 -23.47 -4.94 -0.55
C GLU A 100 -22.36 -4.05 -1.09
N TYR A 101 -21.13 -4.42 -0.74
CA TYR A 101 -19.94 -3.64 -1.05
C TYR A 101 -19.05 -4.42 -2.01
N PRO A 102 -18.98 -4.03 -3.29
CA PRO A 102 -18.00 -4.61 -4.18
C PRO A 102 -16.63 -4.04 -3.87
N VAL A 103 -15.59 -4.86 -4.08
CA VAL A 103 -14.21 -4.41 -4.03
C VAL A 103 -13.86 -3.75 -5.37
N PHE A 104 -13.22 -2.60 -5.34
CA PHE A 104 -12.76 -1.87 -6.51
C PHE A 104 -11.27 -2.11 -6.72
N ILE A 105 -10.88 -2.58 -7.90
CA ILE A 105 -9.48 -2.77 -8.28
C ILE A 105 -9.14 -1.72 -9.34
N LEU A 106 -8.23 -0.81 -9.00
CA LEU A 106 -7.76 0.24 -9.89
C LEU A 106 -6.33 -0.06 -10.31
N SER A 107 -6.11 -0.25 -11.61
CA SER A 107 -4.78 -0.38 -12.18
C SER A 107 -4.38 0.96 -12.80
N MET A 108 -3.15 1.44 -12.54
CA MET A 108 -2.68 2.70 -13.12
C MET A 108 -1.17 2.83 -13.26
N ASN A 109 -0.75 3.62 -14.24
CA ASN A 109 0.64 4.03 -14.37
C ASN A 109 0.90 5.24 -13.47
N ALA A 110 1.53 5.00 -12.33
CA ALA A 110 1.80 6.03 -11.34
C ALA A 110 3.07 5.70 -10.54
N GLU A 111 3.66 6.75 -9.97
CA GLU A 111 4.74 6.64 -8.99
C GLU A 111 4.14 6.62 -7.57
N PRO A 112 4.82 6.05 -6.56
CA PRO A 112 4.25 5.93 -5.21
C PRO A 112 3.81 7.25 -4.58
N GLN A 113 4.50 8.35 -4.90
CA GLN A 113 4.24 9.68 -4.38
C GLN A 113 3.04 10.35 -5.07
N SER A 114 2.44 9.68 -6.06
CA SER A 114 1.34 10.24 -6.86
C SER A 114 -0.01 10.26 -6.12
N PHE A 115 -0.09 9.68 -4.92
CA PHE A 115 -1.34 9.46 -4.21
C PHE A 115 -1.43 10.30 -2.94
N PRO A 116 -2.54 11.06 -2.76
CA PRO A 116 -2.78 11.75 -1.51
C PRO A 116 -2.93 10.79 -0.32
N ASP A 117 -2.59 11.29 0.85
CA ASP A 117 -2.67 10.59 2.13
C ASP A 117 -4.05 9.96 2.40
N GLU A 118 -5.12 10.67 2.05
CA GLU A 118 -6.51 10.21 2.19
C GLU A 118 -6.84 8.99 1.34
N VAL A 119 -6.21 8.83 0.18
CA VAL A 119 -6.34 7.67 -0.71
C VAL A 119 -5.56 6.51 -0.12
N VAL A 120 -4.33 6.77 0.31
CA VAL A 120 -3.42 5.76 0.87
C VAL A 120 -4.00 5.15 2.15
N LYS A 121 -4.61 5.95 3.02
CA LYS A 121 -5.22 5.49 4.28
C LYS A 121 -6.48 4.63 4.08
N ARG A 122 -7.21 4.81 2.97
CA ARG A 122 -8.49 4.12 2.68
C ARG A 122 -8.39 3.01 1.62
N SER A 123 -7.19 2.80 1.07
CA SER A 123 -6.97 1.83 -0.01
C SER A 123 -5.84 0.86 0.31
N MET A 124 -5.93 -0.33 -0.26
CA MET A 124 -4.81 -1.24 -0.39
C MET A 124 -3.94 -0.82 -1.58
N MET A 125 -2.81 -0.18 -1.28
CA MET A 125 -1.77 0.21 -2.23
C MET A 125 -0.86 -0.97 -2.56
N ILE A 126 -0.81 -1.39 -3.82
CA ILE A 126 0.03 -2.50 -4.32
C ILE A 126 0.98 -1.95 -5.38
N TYR A 127 2.27 -1.94 -5.08
CA TYR A 127 3.28 -1.44 -5.99
C TYR A 127 3.99 -2.56 -6.75
N THR A 128 4.01 -2.48 -8.08
CA THR A 128 4.73 -3.44 -8.94
C THR A 128 6.04 -2.83 -9.43
N THR A 129 7.18 -3.41 -9.02
CA THR A 129 8.54 -2.98 -9.39
C THR A 129 9.02 -3.56 -10.73
N THR A 130 8.64 -4.80 -11.02
CA THR A 130 9.28 -5.59 -12.07
C THR A 130 8.62 -5.34 -13.42
N ALA A 131 9.28 -4.56 -14.26
CA ALA A 131 8.95 -4.51 -15.68
C ALA A 131 9.41 -5.81 -16.35
N LEU A 132 8.61 -6.33 -17.29
CA LEU A 132 9.07 -7.42 -18.15
C LEU A 132 10.37 -6.99 -18.86
N PRO A 133 11.42 -7.84 -18.92
CA PRO A 133 12.71 -7.46 -19.50
C PRO A 133 12.54 -6.90 -20.92
N PRO A 134 12.88 -5.62 -21.17
CA PRO A 134 12.58 -4.98 -22.45
C PRO A 134 13.49 -5.49 -23.58
N HIS A 135 14.67 -6.00 -23.28
CA HIS A 135 15.70 -6.35 -24.26
C HIS A 135 15.80 -7.85 -24.58
N ASN A 136 14.89 -8.69 -24.08
CA ASN A 136 14.92 -10.13 -24.33
C ASN A 136 13.55 -10.62 -24.80
N GLU A 137 13.33 -10.53 -26.12
CA GLU A 137 12.06 -10.88 -26.78
C GLU A 137 11.69 -12.35 -26.56
N GLU A 138 12.67 -13.24 -26.68
CA GLU A 138 12.48 -14.69 -26.47
C GLU A 138 12.00 -14.98 -25.04
N ARG A 139 12.64 -14.37 -24.03
CA ARG A 139 12.21 -14.51 -22.64
C ARG A 139 10.80 -13.94 -22.41
N ARG A 140 10.44 -12.85 -23.08
CA ARG A 140 9.10 -12.26 -22.99
C ARG A 140 8.04 -13.19 -23.58
N GLN A 141 8.29 -13.72 -24.78
CA GLN A 141 7.38 -14.66 -25.43
C GLN A 141 7.21 -15.93 -24.59
N ARG A 142 8.31 -16.48 -24.06
CA ARG A 142 8.25 -17.64 -23.16
C ARG A 142 7.44 -17.36 -21.90
N LEU A 143 7.63 -16.20 -21.26
CA LEU A 143 6.86 -15.81 -20.08
C LEU A 143 5.38 -15.61 -20.40
N GLN A 144 5.07 -14.97 -21.53
CA GLN A 144 3.68 -14.80 -21.98
C GLN A 144 3.02 -16.14 -22.27
N GLY A 145 3.73 -17.06 -22.95
CA GLY A 145 3.25 -18.42 -23.21
C GLY A 145 2.92 -19.16 -21.91
N ALA A 146 3.85 -19.16 -20.94
CA ALA A 146 3.62 -19.78 -19.63
C ALA A 146 2.43 -19.16 -18.88
N ILE A 147 2.24 -17.82 -18.94
CA ILE A 147 1.08 -17.16 -18.34
C ILE A 147 -0.22 -17.60 -19.01
N GLN A 148 -0.24 -17.72 -20.34
CA GLN A 148 -1.43 -18.18 -21.06
C GLN A 148 -1.76 -19.64 -20.77
N GLU A 149 -0.74 -20.50 -20.69
CA GLU A 149 -0.91 -21.91 -20.31
C GLU A 149 -1.49 -22.01 -18.90
N MET A 150 -0.89 -21.34 -17.92
CA MET A 150 -1.42 -21.24 -16.56
C MET A 150 -2.88 -20.75 -16.56
N ARG A 151 -3.22 -19.71 -17.31
CA ARG A 151 -4.61 -19.20 -17.37
C ARG A 151 -5.61 -20.19 -17.98
N ARG A 152 -5.18 -21.03 -18.92
CA ARG A 152 -6.06 -22.05 -19.52
C ARG A 152 -6.34 -23.19 -18.56
N GLU A 153 -5.39 -23.51 -17.69
CA GLU A 153 -5.50 -24.57 -16.68
C GLU A 153 -6.12 -24.07 -15.36
N LEU A 154 -6.07 -22.76 -15.11
CA LEU A 154 -6.68 -22.15 -13.94
C LEU A 154 -8.20 -22.35 -13.95
N THR A 155 -8.69 -22.87 -12.85
CA THR A 155 -10.12 -23.09 -12.60
C THR A 155 -10.54 -22.35 -11.33
N GLY A 156 -11.85 -22.19 -11.15
CA GLY A 156 -12.43 -21.62 -9.93
C GLY A 156 -12.27 -22.47 -8.66
N HIS A 157 -11.67 -23.66 -8.73
CA HIS A 157 -11.59 -24.59 -7.60
C HIS A 157 -10.79 -24.02 -6.43
N PHE A 158 -9.65 -23.37 -6.71
CA PHE A 158 -8.81 -22.75 -5.68
C PHE A 158 -9.59 -21.66 -4.94
N TYR A 159 -10.24 -20.76 -5.68
CA TYR A 159 -11.02 -19.68 -5.08
C TYR A 159 -12.25 -20.19 -4.33
N ARG A 160 -12.94 -21.20 -4.86
CA ARG A 160 -14.09 -21.83 -4.18
C ARG A 160 -13.70 -22.45 -2.85
N ARG A 161 -12.57 -23.17 -2.80
CA ARG A 161 -12.05 -23.74 -1.55
C ARG A 161 -11.68 -22.64 -0.55
N PHE A 162 -10.98 -21.61 -1.03
CA PHE A 162 -10.63 -20.44 -0.21
C PHE A 162 -11.88 -19.77 0.39
N LEU A 163 -12.94 -19.55 -0.39
CA LEU A 163 -14.16 -18.94 0.09
C LEU A 163 -14.89 -19.80 1.12
N ALA A 164 -14.96 -21.12 0.92
CA ALA A 164 -15.60 -22.03 1.88
C ALA A 164 -14.89 -21.97 3.23
N GLU A 165 -13.57 -22.20 3.24
CA GLU A 165 -12.77 -22.18 4.47
C GLU A 165 -12.73 -20.79 5.13
N LEU A 166 -12.75 -19.70 4.34
CA LEU A 166 -12.82 -18.34 4.89
C LEU A 166 -14.17 -18.07 5.55
N THR A 167 -15.27 -18.53 4.94
CA THR A 167 -16.62 -18.31 5.48
C THR A 167 -16.79 -19.07 6.78
N ASP A 168 -16.35 -20.33 6.84
CA ASP A 168 -16.38 -21.14 8.07
C ASP A 168 -15.61 -20.46 9.22
N ARG A 169 -14.48 -19.79 8.93
CA ARG A 169 -13.71 -19.04 9.93
C ARG A 169 -14.34 -17.71 10.34
N LEU A 170 -15.22 -17.14 9.50
CA LEU A 170 -15.94 -15.90 9.79
C LEU A 170 -17.30 -16.14 10.46
N ASP A 171 -17.76 -17.38 10.53
CA ASP A 171 -19.07 -17.77 11.09
C ASP A 171 -19.18 -17.52 12.60
N ASP A 172 -18.05 -17.31 13.30
CA ASP A 172 -17.98 -16.97 14.73
C ASP A 172 -18.57 -15.58 15.09
N GLU A 173 -19.19 -14.86 14.14
CA GLU A 173 -19.72 -13.48 14.24
C GLU A 173 -18.74 -12.44 14.80
N ARG A 174 -17.44 -12.76 14.84
CA ARG A 174 -16.40 -11.91 15.39
C ARG A 174 -15.55 -11.35 14.26
N LEU A 175 -15.28 -10.05 14.34
CA LEU A 175 -14.32 -9.44 13.42
C LEU A 175 -12.94 -10.07 13.57
N PRO A 176 -12.28 -10.42 12.46
CA PRO A 176 -10.90 -10.87 12.52
C PRO A 176 -10.02 -9.73 13.04
N ARG A 177 -9.11 -10.04 13.96
CA ARG A 177 -8.12 -9.06 14.47
C ARG A 177 -7.24 -8.51 13.36
N ASP A 178 -6.91 -9.37 12.38
CA ASP A 178 -6.14 -9.02 11.20
C ASP A 178 -6.69 -9.81 10.01
N TRP A 179 -7.49 -9.13 9.19
CA TRP A 179 -8.14 -9.74 8.02
C TRP A 179 -7.13 -10.16 6.95
N LEU A 180 -5.99 -9.48 6.86
CA LEU A 180 -4.96 -9.77 5.88
C LEU A 180 -4.18 -11.03 6.28
N ALA A 181 -3.86 -11.16 7.57
CA ALA A 181 -3.25 -12.38 8.11
C ALA A 181 -4.19 -13.58 7.91
N LEU A 182 -5.47 -13.43 8.25
CA LEU A 182 -6.48 -14.48 8.04
C LEU A 182 -6.53 -14.92 6.57
N SER A 183 -6.64 -13.96 5.63
CA SER A 183 -6.73 -14.25 4.20
C SER A 183 -5.44 -14.88 3.66
N SER A 184 -4.28 -14.29 3.95
CA SER A 184 -3.00 -14.75 3.40
C SER A 184 -2.55 -16.08 4.01
N GLY A 185 -2.76 -16.28 5.32
CA GLY A 185 -2.48 -17.54 5.99
C GLY A 185 -3.32 -18.68 5.43
N LEU A 186 -4.62 -18.44 5.16
CA LEU A 186 -5.49 -19.43 4.53
C LEU A 186 -5.04 -19.76 3.10
N LEU A 187 -4.68 -18.76 2.29
CA LEU A 187 -4.12 -18.99 0.95
C LEU A 187 -2.85 -19.84 0.99
N SER A 188 -1.93 -19.51 1.90
CA SER A 188 -0.70 -20.29 2.12
C SER A 188 -1.00 -21.71 2.55
N GLN A 189 -1.97 -21.93 3.43
CA GLN A 189 -2.37 -23.27 3.86
C GLN A 189 -2.92 -24.10 2.70
N ILE A 190 -3.85 -23.55 1.92
CA ILE A 190 -4.43 -24.26 0.77
C ILE A 190 -3.35 -24.62 -0.26
N LEU A 191 -2.40 -23.72 -0.51
CA LEU A 191 -1.26 -23.99 -1.38
C LEU A 191 -0.34 -25.05 -0.80
N SER A 192 -0.08 -25.03 0.51
CA SER A 192 0.75 -26.03 1.18
C SER A 192 0.16 -27.43 1.07
N ASP A 193 -1.15 -27.55 1.26
CA ASP A 193 -1.88 -28.82 1.17
C ASP A 193 -1.80 -29.41 -0.25
N ALA A 194 -1.75 -28.55 -1.27
CA ALA A 194 -1.72 -28.95 -2.67
C ALA A 194 -0.30 -29.20 -3.21
N ALA A 195 0.71 -28.45 -2.73
CA ALA A 195 2.05 -28.49 -3.29
C ALA A 195 2.82 -29.78 -2.95
N GLY A 196 2.56 -30.38 -1.78
CA GLY A 196 3.29 -31.57 -1.31
C GLY A 196 4.79 -31.35 -1.06
N GLU A 197 5.28 -30.11 -1.26
CA GLU A 197 6.66 -29.67 -1.09
C GLU A 197 6.73 -28.35 -0.31
N ALA A 198 7.95 -27.92 0.02
CA ALA A 198 8.15 -26.65 0.71
C ALA A 198 7.70 -25.48 -0.18
N LEU A 199 6.80 -24.66 0.36
CA LEU A 199 6.31 -23.47 -0.34
C LEU A 199 7.43 -22.43 -0.52
N PRO A 200 7.39 -21.64 -1.61
CA PRO A 200 8.30 -20.51 -1.78
C PRO A 200 8.17 -19.47 -0.67
N ASP A 201 9.26 -18.73 -0.37
CA ASP A 201 9.32 -17.72 0.70
C ASP A 201 8.26 -16.60 0.62
N TRP A 202 7.74 -16.35 -0.58
CA TRP A 202 6.68 -15.36 -0.81
C TRP A 202 5.29 -15.88 -0.43
N CYS A 203 5.10 -17.19 -0.37
CA CYS A 203 3.85 -17.84 -0.03
C CYS A 203 3.74 -18.02 1.48
N ARG A 204 3.55 -16.91 2.19
CA ARG A 204 3.45 -16.88 3.65
C ARG A 204 2.37 -15.93 4.13
N GLU A 205 1.99 -16.08 5.38
CA GLU A 205 1.12 -15.14 6.07
C GLU A 205 1.69 -13.71 6.02
N LEU A 206 0.82 -12.76 5.73
CA LEU A 206 1.08 -11.33 5.66
C LEU A 206 0.11 -10.61 6.61
N THR A 207 0.64 -10.06 7.69
CA THR A 207 -0.14 -9.23 8.61
C THR A 207 -0.37 -7.83 8.05
N TRP A 208 -1.45 -7.17 8.48
CA TRP A 208 -1.71 -5.77 8.16
C TRP A 208 -0.55 -4.87 8.57
N LEU A 209 0.03 -5.08 9.76
CA LEU A 209 1.20 -4.33 10.20
C LEU A 209 2.42 -4.59 9.30
N GLY A 210 2.63 -5.83 8.88
CA GLY A 210 3.70 -6.19 7.94
C GLY A 210 3.50 -5.55 6.57
N TYR A 211 2.27 -5.48 6.08
CA TYR A 211 1.93 -4.77 4.84
C TYR A 211 2.07 -3.24 4.98
N ALA A 212 1.48 -2.65 6.01
CA ALA A 212 1.48 -1.21 6.26
C ALA A 212 2.87 -0.68 6.59
N GLY A 213 3.72 -1.47 7.27
CA GLY A 213 5.13 -1.14 7.46
C GLY A 213 5.88 -1.06 6.14
N LYS A 214 5.65 -2.04 5.24
CA LYS A 214 6.27 -2.08 3.90
C LYS A 214 5.82 -0.97 2.96
N ARG A 215 4.63 -0.39 3.19
CA ARG A 215 4.14 0.80 2.46
C ARG A 215 5.17 1.94 2.49
N TYR A 216 5.96 2.04 3.55
CA TYR A 216 6.95 3.08 3.74
C TYR A 216 8.40 2.61 3.51
N ASP A 217 8.63 1.42 2.95
CA ASP A 217 9.97 0.88 2.68
C ASP A 217 10.80 1.75 1.74
N ARG A 218 10.19 2.68 0.99
CA ARG A 218 10.89 3.69 0.18
C ARG A 218 11.25 4.96 0.96
N VAL A 219 10.45 5.28 1.97
CA VAL A 219 10.62 6.47 2.83
C VAL A 219 11.64 6.17 3.91
N LYS A 220 11.63 4.95 4.47
CA LYS A 220 12.56 4.51 5.52
C LYS A 220 14.04 4.66 5.13
N PRO A 221 14.51 4.27 3.93
CA PRO A 221 15.89 4.55 3.49
C PRO A 221 16.18 6.04 3.29
N ARG A 222 15.24 6.81 2.74
CA ARG A 222 15.40 8.27 2.52
C ARG A 222 15.47 9.02 3.84
N LEU A 223 14.59 8.72 4.80
CA LEU A 223 14.67 9.23 6.18
C LEU A 223 15.96 8.74 6.85
N GLY A 224 16.36 7.49 6.64
CA GLY A 224 17.63 6.96 7.11
C GLY A 224 18.84 7.77 6.63
N TYR A 225 18.84 8.22 5.37
CA TYR A 225 19.85 9.11 4.79
C TYR A 225 19.80 10.52 5.38
N LEU A 226 18.60 11.09 5.54
CA LEU A 226 18.38 12.41 6.15
C LEU A 226 18.90 12.46 7.59
N PHE A 227 18.62 11.41 8.36
CA PHE A 227 19.05 11.26 9.76
C PHE A 227 20.41 10.56 9.93
N ARG A 228 21.28 10.64 8.92
CA ARG A 228 22.66 10.16 9.07
C ARG A 228 23.39 10.98 10.14
N PRO A 229 24.29 10.37 10.94
CA PRO A 229 25.04 11.09 11.98
C PRO A 229 25.81 12.30 11.44
N SER A 230 26.33 12.25 10.21
CA SER A 230 27.07 13.36 9.60
C SER A 230 26.20 14.59 9.26
N ALA A 231 24.87 14.45 9.25
CA ALA A 231 23.94 15.57 9.06
C ALA A 231 23.41 16.13 10.39
N TYR A 232 23.83 15.56 11.53
CA TYR A 232 23.48 16.10 12.84
C TYR A 232 24.19 17.43 13.07
N SER A 233 23.46 18.46 13.48
CA SER A 233 24.03 19.73 13.90
C SER A 233 23.38 20.22 15.19
N GLY A 234 24.18 20.62 16.17
CA GLY A 234 23.68 21.19 17.42
C GLY A 234 23.10 22.61 17.26
N SER A 235 23.39 23.27 16.13
CA SER A 235 22.86 24.59 15.80
C SER A 235 22.32 24.66 14.37
N VAL A 236 21.27 25.45 14.17
CA VAL A 236 20.68 25.75 12.86
C VAL A 236 21.54 26.78 12.11
N THR A 237 22.39 27.53 12.80
CA THR A 237 23.21 28.60 12.21
C THR A 237 24.44 28.05 11.48
N GLY A 238 24.59 28.39 10.19
CA GLY A 238 25.78 28.07 9.40
C GLY A 238 25.76 26.72 8.67
N VAL A 239 24.67 25.94 8.80
CA VAL A 239 24.48 24.66 8.10
C VAL A 239 23.21 24.72 7.26
N LEU A 240 23.34 24.53 5.94
CA LEU A 240 22.23 24.64 4.98
C LEU A 240 21.10 23.64 5.29
N ASN A 241 21.45 22.38 5.54
CA ASN A 241 20.50 21.31 5.85
C ASN A 241 21.01 20.51 7.04
N GLY A 242 20.14 20.16 7.98
CA GLY A 242 20.54 19.38 9.14
C GLY A 242 19.38 18.97 10.02
N TRP A 243 19.72 18.22 11.07
CA TRP A 243 18.76 17.81 12.09
C TRP A 243 19.36 17.89 13.48
N LYS A 244 18.50 18.12 14.49
CA LYS A 244 18.86 18.13 15.91
C LYS A 244 17.81 17.44 16.75
N ILE A 245 18.19 17.07 17.98
CA ILE A 245 17.28 16.50 18.97
C ILE A 245 17.01 17.54 20.05
N GLU A 246 15.75 17.81 20.34
CA GLU A 246 15.30 18.65 21.46
C GLU A 246 14.27 17.88 22.29
N GLY A 247 14.69 17.36 23.44
CA GLY A 247 13.85 16.53 24.30
C GLY A 247 13.33 15.28 23.56
N ASN A 248 12.00 15.17 23.44
CA ASN A 248 11.32 14.09 22.72
C ASN A 248 10.99 14.44 21.25
N LYS A 249 11.54 15.55 20.73
CA LYS A 249 11.33 15.98 19.35
C LYS A 249 12.63 15.95 18.57
N VAL A 250 12.51 15.71 17.26
CA VAL A 250 13.59 15.79 16.29
C VAL A 250 13.22 16.90 15.31
N ILE A 251 14.09 17.89 15.18
CA ILE A 251 13.85 19.05 14.32
C ILE A 251 14.75 18.93 13.11
N VAL A 252 14.15 19.02 11.92
CA VAL A 252 14.84 18.98 10.64
C VAL A 252 14.62 20.31 9.93
N TRP A 253 15.68 20.84 9.33
CA TRP A 253 15.59 22.01 8.47
C TRP A 253 16.29 21.74 7.15
N GLU A 254 15.66 22.22 6.09
CA GLU A 254 16.18 22.14 4.73
C GLU A 254 15.98 23.50 4.07
N GLN A 255 17.04 24.03 3.45
CA GLN A 255 16.87 25.17 2.57
C GLN A 255 16.25 24.75 1.25
N ARG A 256 15.35 25.60 0.74
CA ARG A 256 14.85 25.48 -0.62
C ARG A 256 15.99 25.81 -1.59
N ASP A 257 16.08 25.05 -2.67
CA ASP A 257 17.04 25.35 -3.74
C ASP A 257 16.69 26.68 -4.44
N VAL A 258 17.54 27.09 -5.39
CA VAL A 258 17.37 28.32 -6.18
C VAL A 258 16.05 28.35 -6.96
N PHE A 259 15.40 27.18 -7.14
CA PHE A 259 14.13 27.01 -7.82
C PHE A 259 12.95 26.79 -6.85
N GLY A 260 13.15 26.98 -5.54
CA GLY A 260 12.13 26.85 -4.52
C GLY A 260 11.79 25.41 -4.12
N ARG A 261 12.55 24.41 -4.57
CA ARG A 261 12.31 22.99 -4.29
C ARG A 261 13.02 22.54 -3.02
N ILE A 262 12.38 21.64 -2.28
CA ILE A 262 12.94 21.01 -1.08
C ILE A 262 13.54 19.66 -1.50
N ALA A 263 14.68 19.27 -0.93
CA ALA A 263 15.37 18.04 -1.29
C ALA A 263 14.61 16.78 -0.83
N PHE A 264 13.82 16.89 0.24
CA PHE A 264 12.99 15.83 0.78
C PHE A 264 11.50 16.19 0.70
N GLU A 265 10.72 15.28 0.09
CA GLU A 265 9.27 15.41 0.02
C GLU A 265 8.65 14.80 1.28
N TRP A 266 8.12 15.68 2.14
CA TRP A 266 7.59 15.30 3.45
C TRP A 266 6.20 14.69 3.41
N ASP A 267 5.49 14.82 2.28
CA ASP A 267 4.13 14.29 2.10
C ASP A 267 4.08 12.74 2.13
N ASP A 268 5.22 12.07 1.88
CA ASP A 268 5.30 10.60 1.95
C ASP A 268 5.58 10.07 3.37
N VAL A 269 5.93 10.96 4.31
CA VAL A 269 6.27 10.55 5.68
C VAL A 269 4.98 10.33 6.45
N PRO A 270 4.82 9.20 7.18
CA PRO A 270 3.63 8.97 7.98
C PRO A 270 3.38 10.15 8.91
N SER A 271 2.17 10.73 8.84
CA SER A 271 1.77 11.88 9.68
C SER A 271 1.91 11.57 11.18
N THR A 272 1.82 10.31 11.57
CA THR A 272 2.05 9.85 12.95
C THR A 272 3.47 10.10 13.48
N LEU A 273 4.44 10.29 12.59
CA LEU A 273 5.82 10.66 12.92
C LEU A 273 6.01 12.16 13.05
N ILE A 274 5.13 12.97 12.44
CA ILE A 274 5.28 14.43 12.33
C ILE A 274 4.40 15.10 13.39
N ASP A 275 4.99 16.09 14.05
CA ASP A 275 4.26 17.03 14.89
C ASP A 275 3.83 18.20 14.00
N GLU A 276 2.61 18.14 13.47
CA GLU A 276 2.10 19.14 12.50
C GLU A 276 1.99 20.53 13.12
N ASP A 277 1.60 20.63 14.39
CA ASP A 277 1.44 21.91 15.11
C ASP A 277 2.79 22.61 15.33
N ALA A 278 3.86 21.84 15.50
CA ALA A 278 5.22 22.37 15.67
C ALA A 278 5.98 22.54 14.36
N SER A 279 5.46 22.04 13.24
CA SER A 279 6.10 22.09 11.92
C SER A 279 5.72 23.35 11.15
N ASP A 280 6.67 23.96 10.44
CA ASP A 280 6.46 25.14 9.61
C ASP A 280 7.01 24.95 8.18
N GLY A 281 6.89 25.99 7.35
CA GLY A 281 7.25 25.94 5.92
C GLY A 281 8.75 25.75 5.62
N GLY A 282 9.63 25.80 6.62
CA GLY A 282 11.07 25.57 6.51
C GLY A 282 11.65 24.59 7.54
N ARG A 283 10.85 24.14 8.51
CA ARG A 283 11.24 23.22 9.58
C ARG A 283 10.19 22.14 9.76
N LYS A 284 10.64 20.89 9.81
CA LYS A 284 9.78 19.75 10.13
C LYS A 284 10.16 19.19 11.48
N VAL A 285 9.14 18.98 12.32
CA VAL A 285 9.31 18.48 13.67
C VAL A 285 8.72 17.08 13.76
N LEU A 286 9.48 16.13 14.27
CA LEU A 286 9.10 14.73 14.37
C LEU A 286 9.14 14.24 15.82
N HIS A 287 8.26 13.28 16.16
CA HIS A 287 8.29 12.58 17.44
C HIS A 287 9.46 11.60 17.49
N LYS A 288 10.41 11.82 18.39
CA LYS A 288 11.67 11.04 18.46
C LYS A 288 11.41 9.54 18.62
N LEU A 289 10.62 9.15 19.62
CA LEU A 289 10.40 7.75 19.95
C LEU A 289 9.79 6.97 18.78
N ARG A 290 8.76 7.55 18.14
CA ARG A 290 8.11 6.96 16.96
C ARG A 290 9.04 6.90 15.75
N LEU A 291 9.89 7.91 15.57
CA LEU A 291 10.87 7.93 14.48
C LEU A 291 11.96 6.87 14.68
N GLU A 292 12.43 6.65 15.90
CA GLU A 292 13.41 5.59 16.22
C GLU A 292 12.82 4.19 16.00
N GLU A 293 11.57 3.96 16.43
CA GLU A 293 10.82 2.73 16.15
C GLU A 293 10.65 2.50 14.64
N PHE A 294 10.24 3.54 13.91
CA PHE A 294 10.05 3.46 12.47
C PHE A 294 11.34 3.15 11.71
N LEU A 295 12.46 3.78 12.09
CA LEU A 295 13.77 3.56 11.47
C LEU A 295 14.46 2.27 11.92
N ASP A 296 13.94 1.59 12.93
CA ASP A 296 14.57 0.42 13.57
C ASP A 296 16.00 0.72 14.06
N ARG A 297 16.21 1.94 14.56
CA ARG A 297 17.49 2.37 15.17
C ARG A 297 17.29 3.59 16.06
N ARG A 298 18.15 3.74 17.07
CA ARG A 298 18.22 4.96 17.87
C ARG A 298 18.96 6.09 17.13
N LEU A 299 18.47 7.30 17.32
CA LEU A 299 19.12 8.51 16.81
C LEU A 299 20.16 8.99 17.81
N HIS A 300 21.39 9.14 17.34
CA HIS A 300 22.50 9.59 18.15
C HIS A 300 23.20 10.78 17.50
N PRO A 301 23.55 11.82 18.29
CA PRO A 301 24.46 12.86 17.83
C PRO A 301 25.75 12.24 17.29
N ALA A 302 26.34 12.86 16.27
CA ALA A 302 27.72 12.51 15.90
C ALA A 302 28.62 12.73 17.12
N ARG A 303 29.14 11.65 17.70
CA ARG A 303 30.19 11.77 18.72
C ARG A 303 31.44 12.28 18.01
N PRO A 304 32.07 13.35 18.50
CA PRO A 304 33.37 13.75 18.01
C PRO A 304 34.37 12.58 18.10
N TRP A 305 35.25 12.46 17.11
CA TRP A 305 36.18 11.34 17.00
C TRP A 305 37.07 11.17 18.25
N TRP A 306 37.31 12.24 19.01
CA TRP A 306 38.10 12.24 20.26
C TRP A 306 37.38 11.65 21.49
N LEU A 307 36.05 11.46 21.44
CA LEU A 307 35.26 10.86 22.53
C LEU A 307 35.12 9.33 22.41
N ARG A 308 35.74 8.71 21.40
CA ARG A 308 35.78 7.24 21.23
C ARG A 308 36.81 6.54 22.13
N TRP A 309 37.69 7.28 22.81
CA TRP A 309 38.87 6.74 23.51
C TRP A 309 38.88 7.02 25.03
N LYS A 310 37.73 7.09 25.70
CA LYS A 310 37.70 7.03 27.16
C LYS A 310 37.33 5.61 27.59
N PRO A 311 38.23 4.84 28.23
CA PRO A 311 37.85 3.61 28.91
C PRO A 311 36.96 3.96 30.10
N VAL A 312 36.03 3.04 30.39
CA VAL A 312 35.12 3.05 31.54
C VAL A 312 35.91 3.00 32.84
#